data_AF-A0A7Z9WGF8-F1
#
_entry.id   AF-A0A7Z9WGF8-F1
#
_cell.length_a   1.000
_cell.length_b   1.000
_cell.length_c   1.000
_cell.angle_alpha   90.00
_cell.angle_beta   90.00
_cell.angle_gamma   90.00
#
_symmetry.space_group_name_H-M   'P 1'
#
loop_
_entity.id
_entity.type
_entity.pdbx_description
1 polymer ?
#
loop_
_entity_poly.entity_id
_entity_poly.type
_entity_poly.pdbx_seq_one_letter_code
_entity_poly.pdbx_strand_id
1 'polypeptide(L)'
;MEEEDEGKMEPEETPGFAWRVSLSIIVGIGWLVFLILWLFFYASDYTVYQNIAIILVSILIMSAILGASWASWGIKYGHKLKK
;
A
#
# COMPACT_ATOMS: atom_id res chain seq x y z
N MET A 1 10.23 -7.00 50.04
CA MET A 1 10.92 -7.02 48.74
C MET A 1 9.82 -7.30 47.75
N GLU A 2 9.23 -6.22 47.24
CA GLU A 2 8.23 -6.27 46.19
C GLU A 2 8.99 -6.60 44.91
N GLU A 3 8.86 -7.85 44.45
CA GLU A 3 9.33 -8.20 43.12
C GLU A 3 8.38 -7.49 42.15
N GLU A 4 8.96 -6.55 41.41
CA GLU A 4 8.35 -5.80 40.35
C GLU A 4 7.67 -6.79 39.40
N ASP A 5 6.34 -6.73 39.35
CA ASP A 5 5.54 -7.25 38.26
C ASP A 5 5.95 -6.45 37.01
N GLU A 6 7.08 -6.88 36.42
CA GLU A 6 7.50 -6.50 35.09
C GLU A 6 6.44 -7.01 34.13
N GLY A 7 5.36 -6.22 34.03
CA GLY A 7 4.34 -6.33 33.02
C GLY A 7 5.01 -6.27 31.67
N LYS A 8 5.36 -7.46 31.16
CA LYS A 8 5.72 -7.68 29.77
C LYS A 8 4.51 -7.23 28.97
N MET A 9 4.55 -5.98 28.52
CA MET A 9 3.68 -5.48 27.48
C MET A 9 4.02 -6.29 26.24
N GLU A 10 3.40 -7.46 26.12
CA GLU A 10 3.38 -8.25 24.90
C GLU A 10 2.99 -7.28 23.78
N PRO A 11 3.86 -7.08 22.76
CA PRO A 11 3.56 -6.13 21.71
C PRO A 11 2.24 -6.54 21.09
N GLU A 12 1.22 -5.69 21.23
CA GLU A 12 -0.08 -5.90 20.64
C GLU A 12 0.12 -5.91 19.12
N GLU A 13 0.38 -7.10 18.56
CA GLU A 13 0.53 -7.28 17.13
C GLU A 13 -0.82 -7.02 16.50
N THR A 14 -1.06 -5.76 16.11
CA THR A 14 -2.30 -5.36 15.44
C THR A 14 -2.49 -6.23 14.19
N PRO A 15 -3.40 -7.22 14.22
CA PRO A 15 -3.39 -8.27 13.22
C PRO A 15 -3.80 -7.66 11.89
N GLY A 16 -2.87 -7.70 10.94
CA GLY A 16 -3.06 -7.19 9.58
C GLY A 16 -2.34 -5.89 9.24
N PHE A 17 -1.62 -5.22 10.17
CA PHE A 17 -0.87 -3.99 9.84
C PHE A 17 0.40 -4.29 9.03
N ALA A 18 1.22 -5.26 9.47
CA ALA A 18 2.51 -5.58 8.86
C ALA A 18 2.42 -5.95 7.37
N TRP A 19 1.50 -6.85 7.00
CA TRP A 19 1.32 -7.27 5.60
C TRP A 19 0.86 -6.12 4.69
N ARG A 20 0.05 -5.17 5.18
CA ARG A 20 -0.39 -4.00 4.40
C ARG A 20 0.77 -3.06 4.08
N VAL A 21 1.67 -2.88 5.04
CA VAL A 21 2.90 -2.11 4.87
C VAL A 21 3.83 -2.81 3.88
N SER A 22 4.00 -4.13 4.00
CA SER A 22 4.78 -4.89 3.01
C SER A 22 4.17 -4.79 1.61
N LEU A 23 2.85 -4.91 1.49
CA LEU A 23 2.13 -4.73 0.23
C LEU A 23 2.34 -3.33 -0.37
N SER A 24 2.25 -2.27 0.43
CA SER A 24 2.42 -0.91 -0.10
C SER A 24 3.84 -0.66 -0.60
N ILE A 25 4.85 -1.19 0.09
CA ILE A 25 6.24 -1.13 -0.36
C ILE A 25 6.42 -1.88 -1.67
N ILE A 26 5.91 -3.12 -1.77
CA ILE A 26 6.01 -3.94 -2.99
C ILE A 26 5.31 -3.26 -4.16
N VAL A 27 4.10 -2.73 -3.95
CA VAL A 27 3.34 -2.01 -4.97
C VAL A 27 4.07 -0.74 -5.42
N GLY A 28 4.63 0.03 -4.49
CA GLY A 28 5.40 1.23 -4.80
C GLY A 28 6.66 0.92 -5.61
N ILE A 29 7.44 -0.07 -5.20
CA ILE A 29 8.64 -0.51 -5.92
C ILE A 29 8.26 -1.06 -7.30
N GLY A 30 7.24 -1.91 -7.38
CA GLY A 30 6.74 -2.47 -8.63
C GLY A 30 6.27 -1.38 -9.60
N TRP A 31 5.63 -0.33 -9.10
CA TRP A 31 5.22 0.82 -9.91
C TRP A 31 6.42 1.62 -10.43
N LEU A 32 7.46 1.83 -9.62
CA LEU A 32 8.71 2.47 -10.08
C LEU A 32 9.42 1.65 -11.16
N VAL A 33 9.50 0.32 -10.98
CA VAL A 33 10.04 -0.59 -11.99
C VAL A 33 9.23 -0.49 -13.28
N PHE A 34 7.90 -0.50 -13.18
CA PHE A 34 7.01 -0.30 -14.32
C PHE A 34 7.28 1.04 -15.03
N LEU A 35 7.43 2.15 -14.30
CA LEU A 35 7.73 3.45 -14.90
C LEU A 35 9.05 3.45 -15.64
N ILE A 36 10.10 2.88 -15.06
CA ILE A 36 11.42 2.81 -15.70
C ILE A 36 11.32 2.00 -17.01
N LEU A 37 10.69 0.83 -16.96
CA LEU A 37 10.51 -0.01 -18.14
C LEU A 37 9.66 0.69 -19.20
N TRP A 38 8.56 1.32 -18.80
CA TRP A 38 7.67 2.02 -19.70
C TRP A 38 8.36 3.20 -20.39
N LEU A 39 8.93 4.11 -19.60
CA LEU A 39 9.55 5.34 -20.12
C LEU A 39 10.79 5.09 -20.96
N PHE A 40 11.58 4.08 -20.60
CA PHE A 40 12.84 3.82 -21.30
C PHE A 40 12.66 2.95 -22.54
N PHE A 41 11.83 1.89 -22.47
CA PHE A 41 11.73 0.90 -23.56
C PHE A 41 10.53 1.10 -24.47
N TYR A 42 9.42 1.64 -23.98
CA TYR A 42 8.15 1.66 -24.73
C TYR A 42 7.70 3.06 -25.11
N ALA A 43 8.02 4.09 -24.33
CA ALA A 43 7.46 5.42 -24.52
C ALA A 43 7.81 6.07 -25.87
N SER A 44 8.91 5.67 -26.52
CA SER A 44 9.28 6.17 -27.86
C SER A 44 8.31 5.78 -28.96
N ASP A 45 7.61 4.65 -28.81
CA ASP A 45 6.72 4.10 -29.84
C ASP A 45 5.30 4.70 -29.75
N TYR A 46 5.02 5.46 -28.70
CA TYR A 46 3.72 6.07 -28.45
C TYR A 46 3.77 7.59 -28.57
N THR A 47 2.63 8.18 -28.93
CA THR A 47 2.47 9.65 -28.87
C THR A 47 2.51 10.16 -27.43
N VAL A 48 2.84 11.43 -27.25
CA VAL A 48 2.89 12.09 -25.93
C VAL A 48 1.58 11.90 -25.15
N TYR A 49 0.42 12.05 -25.81
CA TYR A 49 -0.88 11.87 -25.15
C TYR A 49 -1.14 10.43 -24.70
N GLN A 50 -0.71 9.44 -25.49
CA GLN A 50 -0.84 8.02 -25.12
C GLN A 50 0.03 7.68 -23.91
N ASN A 51 1.27 8.19 -23.87
CA ASN A 51 2.15 8.01 -22.71
C ASN A 51 1.55 8.60 -21.43
N ILE A 52 0.99 9.81 -21.51
CA ILE A 52 0.31 10.46 -20.38
C ILE A 52 -0.89 9.62 -19.92
N ALA A 53 -1.72 9.16 -20.85
CA ALA A 53 -2.87 8.31 -20.52
C ALA A 53 -2.45 7.02 -19.80
N ILE A 54 -1.35 6.40 -20.22
CA ILE A 54 -0.86 5.14 -19.62
C ILE A 54 -0.31 5.38 -18.22
N ILE A 55 0.42 6.49 -18.01
CA ILE A 55 0.87 6.90 -16.68
C ILE A 55 -0.33 7.14 -15.76
N LEU A 56 -1.35 7.88 -16.22
CA LEU A 56 -2.56 8.15 -15.43
C LEU A 56 -3.30 6.84 -15.06
N VAL A 57 -3.47 5.94 -16.02
CA VAL A 57 -4.09 4.63 -15.78
C VAL A 57 -3.28 3.83 -14.76
N SER A 58 -1.94 3.84 -14.84
CA SER A 58 -1.09 3.15 -13.86
C SER A 58 -1.27 3.68 -12.43
N ILE A 59 -1.40 5.01 -12.27
CA ILE A 59 -1.63 5.65 -10.98
C ILE A 59 -3.01 5.26 -10.43
N LEU A 60 -4.04 5.21 -11.28
CA LEU A 60 -5.37 4.76 -10.89
C LEU A 60 -5.35 3.31 -10.41
N ILE A 61 -4.66 2.42 -11.12
CA ILE A 61 -4.52 1.02 -10.71
C ILE A 61 -3.80 0.91 -9.36
N MET A 62 -2.67 1.60 -9.20
CA MET A 62 -1.93 1.63 -7.94
C MET A 62 -2.81 2.13 -6.78
N SER A 63 -3.53 3.24 -7.01
CA SER A 63 -4.42 3.85 -6.03
C SER A 63 -5.60 2.94 -5.68
N ALA A 64 -6.14 2.19 -6.64
CA ALA A 64 -7.19 1.22 -6.41
C ALA A 64 -6.70 0.04 -5.55
N ILE A 65 -5.51 -0.50 -5.83
CA ILE A 65 -4.92 -1.60 -5.06
C ILE A 65 -4.65 -1.17 -3.61
N LEU A 66 -3.99 -0.03 -3.42
CA LEU A 66 -3.72 0.51 -2.09
C LEU A 66 -5.02 0.90 -1.39
N GLY A 67 -5.90 1.64 -2.07
CA GLY A 67 -7.20 2.07 -1.55
C GLY A 67 -8.05 0.89 -1.07
N ALA A 68 -8.21 -0.16 -1.88
CA ALA A 68 -8.96 -1.36 -1.50
C ALA A 68 -8.32 -2.09 -0.31
N SER A 69 -6.99 -2.17 -0.31
CA SER A 69 -6.24 -2.77 0.79
C SER A 69 -6.59 -2.05 2.09
N TRP A 70 -6.44 -0.73 2.17
CA TRP A 70 -6.66 0.05 3.40
C TRP A 70 -8.14 0.27 3.75
N ALA A 71 -9.02 0.50 2.78
CA ALA A 71 -10.45 0.73 2.99
C ALA A 71 -11.15 -0.47 3.66
N SER A 72 -10.79 -1.69 3.26
CA SER A 72 -11.36 -2.92 3.86
C SER A 72 -11.11 -3.01 5.38
N TRP A 73 -10.02 -2.45 5.88
CA TRP A 73 -9.69 -2.43 7.32
C TRP A 73 -10.28 -1.23 8.02
N GLY A 74 -10.23 -0.05 7.40
CA GLY A 74 -10.89 1.14 7.93
C GLY A 74 -12.37 0.89 8.21
N ILE A 75 -13.07 0.18 7.31
CA ILE A 75 -14.48 -0.19 7.50
C ILE A 75 -14.64 -1.25 8.62
N LYS A 76 -13.81 -2.29 8.64
CA LYS A 76 -13.90 -3.39 9.61
C LYS A 76 -13.60 -2.96 11.05
N TYR A 77 -12.63 -2.08 11.24
CA TYR A 77 -12.20 -1.62 12.57
C TYR A 77 -12.85 -0.28 12.97
N GLY A 78 -13.22 0.57 12.01
CA GLY A 78 -14.00 1.78 12.29
C GLY A 78 -15.38 1.48 12.89
N HIS A 79 -15.99 0.33 12.56
CA HIS A 79 -17.25 -0.08 13.18
C HIS A 79 -17.10 -0.57 14.64
N LYS A 80 -15.91 -1.06 15.04
CA LYS A 80 -15.63 -1.54 16.40
C LYS A 80 -15.54 -0.41 17.43
N LEU A 81 -15.26 0.83 17.03
CA LEU A 81 -15.16 1.99 17.91
C LEU A 81 -16.52 2.60 18.32
N LYS A 82 -17.64 2.01 17.87
CA LYS A 82 -19.00 2.49 18.15
C LYS A 82 -19.83 1.58 19.07
N LYS A 83 -19.22 0.62 19.75
CA LYS A 83 -19.87 -0.27 20.73
C LYS A 83 -19.19 -0.14 22.08
#